data_AF-A0A7G8IPK3-F1
#
_entry.id   AF-A0A7G8IPK3-F1
#
_cell.length_a   1.000
_cell.length_b   1.000
_cell.length_c   1.000
_cell.angle_alpha   90.00
_cell.angle_beta   90.00
_cell.angle_gamma   90.00
#
_symmetry.space_group_name_H-M   'P 1'
#
loop_
_entity.id
_entity.type
_entity.pdbx_description
1 polymer ?
#
loop_
_entity_poly.entity_id
_entity_poly.type
_entity_poly.pdbx_seq_one_letter_code
_entity_poly.pdbx_strand_id
1 'polypeptide(L)'
;MADAPYLVALALMEQEGRRALPLTGRSLPDEAVAAEPTTIAHALALELLLRLWQRSDEGALQRACGVESLLLVELPMDALSEALPTLKAAWLNSGDVEAFQHGLRAICGRAWTISVAKFEPVTLTPWPA
;
A
#
# COMPACT_ATOMS: atom_id res chain seq x y z
N MET A 1 9.42 -18.98 16.54
CA MET A 1 9.61 -18.62 15.13
C MET A 1 9.15 -17.19 14.99
N ALA A 2 9.97 -16.29 14.44
CA ALA A 2 9.45 -14.97 14.07
C ALA A 2 8.47 -15.20 12.92
N ASP A 3 7.23 -14.72 13.04
CA ASP A 3 6.30 -14.80 11.91
C ASP A 3 6.89 -14.02 10.75
N ALA A 4 6.91 -14.65 9.57
CA ALA A 4 7.47 -14.03 8.39
C ALA A 4 6.65 -12.77 8.03
N PRO A 5 7.31 -11.67 7.65
CA PRO A 5 6.63 -10.39 7.43
C PRO A 5 5.64 -10.48 6.26
N TYR A 6 4.64 -9.62 6.27
CA TYR A 6 3.64 -9.49 5.21
C TYR A 6 4.01 -8.35 4.29
N LEU A 7 3.87 -8.58 2.99
CA LEU A 7 3.89 -7.51 2.01
C LEU A 7 2.46 -7.07 1.70
N VAL A 8 2.18 -5.79 1.83
CA VAL A 8 0.86 -5.19 1.65
C VAL A 8 0.93 -4.08 0.61
N ALA A 9 0.16 -4.20 -0.46
CA ALA A 9 -0.07 -3.12 -1.41
C ALA A 9 -1.36 -2.38 -1.01
N LEU A 10 -1.29 -1.06 -0.89
CA LEU A 10 -2.42 -0.22 -0.48
C LEU A 10 -2.54 1.05 -1.34
N ALA A 11 -3.76 1.56 -1.44
CA ALA A 11 -4.07 2.74 -2.23
C ALA A 11 -4.87 3.78 -1.41
N LEU A 12 -4.34 4.99 -1.22
CA LEU A 12 -5.07 6.13 -0.66
C LEU A 12 -5.84 6.83 -1.77
N MET A 13 -7.15 6.62 -1.81
CA MET A 13 -8.00 7.09 -2.91
C MET A 13 -9.22 7.86 -2.41
N GLU A 14 -9.78 8.66 -3.30
CA GLU A 14 -11.13 9.19 -3.19
C GLU A 14 -11.99 8.66 -4.34
N GLN A 15 -13.25 8.36 -4.03
CA GLN A 15 -14.26 7.89 -4.96
C GLN A 15 -15.58 8.56 -4.61
N GLU A 16 -16.14 9.34 -5.54
CA GLU A 16 -17.39 10.09 -5.32
C GLU A 16 -17.41 10.92 -4.02
N GLY A 17 -16.29 11.59 -3.71
CA GLY A 17 -16.15 12.40 -2.49
C GLY A 17 -16.01 11.59 -1.20
N ARG A 18 -15.82 10.27 -1.29
CA ARG A 18 -15.54 9.38 -0.16
C ARG A 18 -14.13 8.82 -0.23
N ARG A 19 -13.41 8.87 0.89
CA ARG A 19 -12.10 8.24 1.03
C ARG A 19 -12.23 6.72 1.02
N ALA A 20 -11.29 6.05 0.38
CA ALA A 20 -11.19 4.61 0.31
C ALA A 20 -9.73 4.17 0.44
N LEU A 21 -9.50 3.09 1.18
CA LEU A 21 -8.19 2.45 1.31
C LEU A 21 -8.24 0.98 0.84
N PRO A 22 -8.35 0.71 -0.48
CA PRO A 22 -8.17 -0.63 -1.02
C PRO A 22 -6.78 -1.16 -0.66
N LEU A 23 -6.72 -2.42 -0.24
CA LEU A 23 -5.47 -3.08 0.10
C LEU A 23 -5.52 -4.56 -0.24
N THR A 24 -4.36 -5.15 -0.50
CA THR A 24 -4.13 -6.59 -0.69
C THR A 24 -2.78 -6.96 -0.08
N GLY A 25 -2.63 -8.18 0.42
CA GLY A 25 -1.38 -8.59 1.05
C GLY A 25 -1.15 -10.09 1.02
N ARG A 26 0.11 -10.48 1.14
CA ARG A 26 0.57 -11.88 1.19
C ARG A 26 1.74 -11.99 2.17
N SER A 27 1.88 -13.16 2.79
CA SER A 27 3.07 -13.49 3.57
C SER A 27 4.30 -13.57 2.65
N LEU A 28 5.43 -13.09 3.13
CA LEU A 28 6.72 -13.27 2.48
C LEU A 28 7.34 -14.58 3.00
N PRO A 29 7.80 -15.49 2.14
CA PRO A 29 8.61 -16.63 2.59
C PRO A 29 9.96 -16.13 3.12
N ASP A 30 10.58 -16.87 4.05
CA ASP A 30 11.86 -16.53 4.72
C ASP A 30 13.02 -16.18 3.75
N GLU A 31 12.95 -16.64 2.49
CA GLU A 31 13.95 -16.38 1.45
C GLU A 31 13.85 -14.97 0.81
N ALA A 32 12.82 -14.17 1.15
CA ALA A 32 12.56 -12.88 0.51
C ALA A 32 13.30 -11.67 1.15
N VAL A 33 14.45 -11.91 1.79
CA VAL A 33 15.35 -10.86 2.28
C VAL A 33 16.20 -10.29 1.13
N ALA A 34 15.55 -9.94 0.02
CA ALA A 34 16.19 -9.20 -1.07
C ALA A 34 15.99 -7.69 -0.82
N ALA A 35 17.04 -6.89 -0.97
CA ALA A 35 16.93 -5.42 -0.92
C ALA A 35 16.03 -4.85 -2.04
N GLU A 36 15.79 -5.65 -3.08
CA GLU A 36 14.97 -5.30 -4.23
C GLU A 36 13.57 -5.95 -4.15
N PRO A 37 12.55 -5.30 -4.73
CA PRO A 37 11.20 -5.83 -4.79
C PRO A 37 11.15 -7.17 -5.53
N THR A 38 10.61 -8.18 -4.87
CA THR A 38 10.49 -9.54 -5.42
C THR A 38 9.40 -9.63 -6.49
N THR A 39 9.30 -10.79 -7.17
CA THR A 39 8.16 -11.10 -8.05
C THR A 39 6.82 -10.96 -7.32
N ILE A 40 6.78 -11.24 -6.01
CA ILE A 40 5.59 -11.09 -5.16
C ILE A 40 5.18 -9.61 -5.07
N ALA A 41 6.14 -8.69 -4.97
CA ALA A 41 5.90 -7.26 -4.91
C ALA A 41 5.18 -6.75 -6.17
N HIS A 42 5.68 -7.14 -7.35
CA HIS A 42 5.08 -6.75 -8.62
C HIS A 42 3.70 -7.39 -8.83
N ALA A 43 3.53 -8.65 -8.41
CA ALA A 43 2.23 -9.32 -8.46
C ALA A 43 1.19 -8.61 -7.57
N LEU A 44 1.55 -8.22 -6.35
CA LEU A 44 0.67 -7.48 -5.44
C LEU A 44 0.34 -6.08 -5.96
N ALA A 45 1.31 -5.37 -6.54
CA ALA A 45 1.06 -4.09 -7.18
C ALA A 45 0.05 -4.23 -8.33
N LEU A 46 0.22 -5.24 -9.20
CA LEU A 46 -0.73 -5.52 -10.28
C LEU A 46 -2.12 -5.88 -9.76
N GLU A 47 -2.22 -6.72 -8.73
CA GLU A 47 -3.51 -7.07 -8.10
C GLU A 47 -4.22 -5.86 -7.53
N LEU A 48 -3.50 -4.96 -6.86
CA LEU A 48 -4.05 -3.69 -6.38
C LEU A 48 -4.56 -2.84 -7.55
N LEU A 49 -3.75 -2.67 -8.61
CA LEU A 49 -4.13 -1.89 -9.79
C LEU A 49 -5.37 -2.46 -10.50
N LEU A 50 -5.48 -3.79 -10.63
CA LEU A 50 -6.66 -4.45 -11.19
C LEU A 50 -7.91 -4.22 -10.33
N ARG A 51 -7.78 -4.22 -9.00
CA ARG A 51 -8.89 -3.86 -8.09
C ARG A 51 -9.29 -2.40 -8.23
N LEU A 52 -8.33 -1.49 -8.39
CA LEU A 52 -8.65 -0.09 -8.64
C LEU A 52 -9.35 0.09 -10.00
N TRP A 53 -8.91 -0.62 -11.03
CA TRP A 53 -9.58 -0.61 -12.34
C TRP A 53 -11.01 -1.13 -12.24
N GLN A 54 -11.27 -2.25 -11.55
CA GLN A 54 -12.64 -2.73 -11.30
C GLN A 54 -13.49 -1.71 -10.53
N ARG A 55 -12.93 -1.07 -9.50
CA ARG A 55 -13.65 -0.04 -8.74
C ARG A 55 -13.98 1.19 -9.59
N SER A 56 -13.26 1.43 -10.70
CA SER A 56 -13.59 2.54 -11.60
C SER A 56 -14.95 2.36 -12.30
N ASP A 57 -15.50 1.15 -12.31
CA ASP A 57 -16.87 0.88 -12.78
C ASP A 57 -17.93 1.51 -11.86
N GLU A 58 -17.60 1.75 -10.58
CA GLU A 58 -18.48 2.33 -9.56
C GLU A 58 -18.40 3.86 -9.51
N GLY A 59 -17.48 4.49 -10.24
CA GLY A 59 -17.36 5.95 -10.30
C GLY A 59 -15.94 6.47 -10.47
N ALA A 60 -15.81 7.79 -10.58
CA ALA A 60 -14.52 8.44 -10.77
C ALA A 60 -13.59 8.22 -9.56
N LEU A 61 -12.39 7.71 -9.84
CA LEU A 61 -11.33 7.51 -8.85
C LEU A 61 -10.29 8.63 -8.93
N GLN A 62 -9.87 9.11 -7.76
CA GLN A 62 -8.81 10.08 -7.62
C GLN A 62 -7.81 9.64 -6.56
N ARG A 63 -6.53 9.98 -6.76
CA ARG A 63 -5.48 9.76 -5.78
C ARG A 63 -5.58 10.81 -4.68
N ALA A 64 -5.50 10.40 -3.41
CA ALA A 64 -5.62 11.32 -2.28
C ALA A 64 -4.29 12.03 -1.92
N CYS A 65 -3.16 11.49 -2.35
CA CYS A 65 -1.81 11.95 -1.99
C CYS A 65 -0.79 11.69 -3.13
N GLY A 66 -1.04 12.22 -4.33
CA GLY A 66 -0.06 12.16 -5.44
C GLY A 66 0.58 10.78 -5.70
N VAL A 67 1.92 10.71 -5.63
CA VAL A 67 2.68 9.45 -5.81
C VAL A 67 2.61 8.52 -4.61
N GLU A 68 2.48 9.07 -3.39
CA GLU A 68 2.38 8.32 -2.14
C GLU A 68 0.98 7.77 -1.90
N SER A 69 0.08 7.91 -2.88
CA SER A 69 -1.23 7.26 -2.86
C SER A 69 -1.15 5.78 -3.14
N LEU A 70 -0.08 5.29 -3.77
CA LEU A 70 0.09 3.87 -4.05
C LEU A 70 1.35 3.41 -3.35
N LEU A 71 1.19 2.65 -2.28
CA LEU A 71 2.29 2.19 -1.44
C LEU A 71 2.33 0.67 -1.40
N LEU A 72 3.53 0.15 -1.28
CA LEU A 72 3.83 -1.23 -0.95
C LEU A 72 4.62 -1.20 0.35
N VAL A 73 4.16 -1.90 1.39
CA VAL A 73 4.78 -1.88 2.71
C VAL A 73 4.99 -3.29 3.24
N GLU A 74 6.10 -3.49 3.93
CA GLU A 74 6.38 -4.68 4.70
C GLU A 74 5.98 -4.46 6.15
N LEU A 75 5.10 -5.32 6.67
CA LEU A 75 4.54 -5.23 8.02
C LEU A 75 4.74 -6.54 8.78
N PRO A 76 5.07 -6.49 10.08
CA PRO A 76 4.93 -7.65 10.95
C PRO A 76 3.43 -7.98 11.18
N MET A 77 3.16 -9.22 11.60
CA MET A 77 1.79 -9.74 11.75
C MET A 77 0.94 -8.92 12.74
N ASP A 78 1.52 -8.51 13.86
CA ASP A 78 0.88 -7.68 14.88
C ASP A 78 0.46 -6.30 14.33
N ALA A 79 1.34 -5.67 13.54
CA ALA A 79 1.01 -4.43 12.86
C ALA A 79 -0.10 -4.62 11.82
N LEU A 80 -0.11 -5.76 11.13
CA LEU A 80 -1.14 -6.07 10.13
C LEU A 80 -2.54 -6.26 10.75
N SER A 81 -2.62 -6.93 11.91
CA SER A 81 -3.89 -7.29 12.55
C SER A 81 -4.51 -6.15 13.35
N GLU A 82 -3.71 -5.26 13.93
CA GLU A 82 -4.21 -4.21 14.84
C GLU A 82 -3.88 -2.78 14.38
N ALA A 83 -2.59 -2.50 14.12
CA ALA A 83 -2.14 -1.14 13.86
C ALA A 83 -2.62 -0.59 12.50
N LEU A 84 -2.51 -1.39 11.43
CA LEU A 84 -2.94 -1.00 10.09
C LEU A 84 -4.45 -0.77 10.01
N PRO A 85 -5.34 -1.63 10.55
CA PRO A 85 -6.77 -1.36 10.63
C PRO A 85 -7.10 -0.06 11.39
N THR A 86 -6.38 0.22 12.48
CA THR A 86 -6.54 1.45 13.27
C THR A 86 -6.16 2.69 12.47
N LEU A 87 -5.00 2.67 11.80
CA LEU A 87 -4.55 3.77 10.92
C LEU A 87 -5.51 3.99 9.75
N LYS A 88 -5.98 2.90 9.12
CA LYS A 88 -6.98 2.96 8.05
C LYS A 88 -8.25 3.65 8.54
N ALA A 89 -8.80 3.24 9.69
CA ALA A 89 -10.01 3.84 10.22
C ALA A 89 -9.82 5.34 10.54
N ALA A 90 -8.70 5.71 11.15
CA ALA A 90 -8.36 7.09 11.44
C ALA A 90 -8.29 7.95 10.16
N TRP A 91 -7.64 7.46 9.11
CA TRP A 91 -7.51 8.18 7.85
C TRP A 91 -8.84 8.28 7.09
N LEU A 92 -9.66 7.22 7.06
CA LEU A 92 -10.98 7.28 6.42
C LEU A 92 -11.87 8.36 7.06
N ASN A 93 -11.73 8.60 8.36
CA ASN A 93 -12.50 9.60 9.12
C ASN A 93 -11.92 11.01 9.02
N SER A 94 -10.60 11.17 9.10
CA SER A 94 -9.95 12.49 9.13
C SER A 94 -9.54 12.99 7.74
N GLY A 95 -9.05 12.10 6.88
CA GLY A 95 -8.32 12.44 5.66
C GLY A 95 -6.92 12.97 5.92
N ASP A 96 -6.43 12.88 7.16
CA ASP A 96 -5.10 13.37 7.52
C ASP A 96 -4.04 12.42 6.96
N VAL A 97 -3.51 12.81 5.80
CA VAL A 97 -2.49 12.06 5.08
C VAL A 97 -1.17 12.05 5.83
N GLU A 98 -0.77 13.17 6.44
CA GLU A 98 0.51 13.26 7.18
C GLU A 98 0.48 12.34 8.40
N ALA A 99 -0.61 12.35 9.17
CA ALA A 99 -0.78 11.44 10.29
C ALA A 99 -0.80 9.97 9.86
N PHE A 100 -1.48 9.65 8.75
CA PHE A 100 -1.48 8.29 8.21
C PHE A 100 -0.08 7.84 7.80
N GLN A 101 0.65 8.68 7.06
CA GLN A 101 2.00 8.35 6.59
C GLN A 101 2.98 8.19 7.74
N HIS A 102 2.93 9.09 8.73
CA HIS A 102 3.76 8.98 9.93
C HIS A 102 3.47 7.69 10.70
N GLY A 103 2.19 7.37 10.91
CA GLY A 103 1.78 6.14 11.56
C GLY A 103 2.20 4.89 10.79
N LEU A 104 2.09 4.91 9.46
CA LEU A 104 2.48 3.79 8.60
C LEU A 104 4.00 3.56 8.65
N ARG A 105 4.81 4.64 8.61
CA ARG A 105 6.27 4.56 8.77
C ARG A 105 6.70 3.99 10.11
N ALA A 106 5.94 4.26 11.18
CA ALA A 106 6.24 3.73 12.51
C ALA A 106 6.03 2.21 12.64
N ILE A 107 5.21 1.61 11.76
CA ILE A 107 4.84 0.19 11.84
C ILE A 107 5.43 -0.67 10.71
N CYS A 108 5.94 -0.05 9.62
CA CYS A 108 6.53 -0.77 8.50
C CYS A 108 8.04 -0.90 8.61
N GLY A 109 8.58 -2.07 8.21
CA GLY A 109 10.02 -2.29 8.15
C GLY A 109 10.63 -1.69 6.87
N ARG A 110 10.00 -1.94 5.73
CA ARG A 110 10.39 -1.42 4.41
C ARG A 110 9.16 -0.94 3.67
N ALA A 111 9.34 0.06 2.80
CA ALA A 111 8.25 0.61 2.03
C ALA A 111 8.72 1.14 0.67
N TRP A 112 7.81 1.12 -0.29
CA TRP A 112 8.01 1.60 -1.65
C TRP A 112 6.79 2.37 -2.14
N THR A 113 7.01 3.39 -2.95
CA THR A 113 5.97 3.99 -3.80
C THR A 113 5.81 3.18 -5.07
N ILE A 114 4.56 2.98 -5.51
CA ILE A 114 4.22 2.31 -6.77
C ILE A 114 3.94 3.38 -7.83
N SER A 115 4.73 3.39 -8.89
CA SER A 115 4.61 4.32 -10.00
C SER A 115 4.19 3.63 -11.28
N VAL A 116 3.33 4.31 -12.05
CA VAL A 116 2.89 3.91 -13.38
C VAL A 116 3.09 5.10 -14.30
N ALA A 117 3.94 4.95 -15.31
CA ALA A 117 4.21 5.96 -16.32
C ALA A 117 3.97 5.38 -17.72
N LYS A 118 3.71 6.26 -18.68
CA LYS A 118 3.41 5.85 -20.05
C LYS A 118 4.66 5.19 -20.66
N PHE A 119 4.49 3.99 -21.22
CA PHE A 119 5.56 3.19 -21.84
C PHE A 119 6.64 2.68 -20.87
N GLU A 120 6.40 2.75 -19.57
CA GLU A 120 7.30 2.22 -18.54
C GLU A 120 6.63 1.06 -17.78
N PRO A 121 7.40 0.08 -17.30
CA PRO A 121 6.88 -0.92 -16.40
C PRO A 121 6.45 -0.29 -15.06
N VAL A 122 5.61 -1.01 -14.31
CA VAL A 122 5.31 -0.65 -12.92
C VAL A 122 6.63 -0.59 -12.16
N THR A 123 6.89 0.55 -11.53
CA THR A 123 8.15 0.80 -10.83
C THR A 123 7.90 0.91 -9.33
N LEU A 124 8.75 0.25 -8.55
CA LEU A 124 8.74 0.26 -7.10
C LEU A 124 9.99 1.01 -6.62
N THR A 125 9.79 2.22 -6.10
CA THR A 125 10.88 3.07 -5.61
C THR A 125 10.85 3.12 -4.09
N PRO A 126 11.97 2.96 -3.37
CA PRO A 126 11.97 3.08 -1.91
C PRO A 126 11.27 4.36 -1.46
N TRP A 127 10.35 4.22 -0.50
CA TRP A 127 9.59 5.36 0.00
C TRP A 127 10.51 6.23 0.86
N PRO A 128 10.78 7.50 0.50
CA PRO A 128 11.65 8.36 1.29
C PRO A 128 11.19 8.49 2.73
N ALA A 129 12.16 8.53 3.64
CA ALA A 129 11.98 8.71 5.07
C ALA A 129 11.36 10.06 5.43
#